data_AF-A0A815FLE8-F1
#
_entry.id   AF-A0A815FLE8-F1
#
_cell.length_a   1.000
_cell.length_b   1.000
_cell.length_c   1.000
_cell.angle_alpha   90.00
_cell.angle_beta   90.00
_cell.angle_gamma   90.00
#
_symmetry.space_group_name_H-M   'P 1'
#
loop_
_entity.id
_entity.type
_entity.pdbx_description
1 polymer ?
#
loop_
_entity_poly.entity_id
_entity_poly.type
_entity_poly.pdbx_seq_one_letter_code
_entity_poly.pdbx_strand_id
1 'polypeptide(L)'
;MYTFLLFYLFIIVKATIAGICLQKQKPDQIRLAIAGINSVNVGWHSYACPFIDDNPNPTPKVKYGLSPAALTSNSVNGKPSTYNTKNFFTRTSWFYGVELQDLQPRTLYYYQIVAMNNGLASDIFSFTSPPALGDRSQPVKIAAYGDMGVDGLLGTLINGVCLFERAVIALQKMLPSIDFVLHHGDIGYADTTPLLVLGKTYDQAMDEYQMGMMNITSKRYYMTAVGNHEINCTQIPFLRDACPKNYMNQYPYSNRFNMPSKQSGGYWNAWYSFNYGFVHVVSLSCESDFPNAPSGNLLDTETQVNWLKNDLAAVNRSITPWIIVQCHRPWKGSIPIETVFS
;
A
#
# COMPACT_ATOMS: atom_id res chain seq x y z
N MET A 1 -19.28 -48.24 -14.85
CA MET A 1 -17.97 -47.64 -15.19
C MET A 1 -18.01 -46.11 -15.26
N TYR A 2 -19.00 -45.51 -15.94
CA TYR A 2 -19.15 -44.04 -16.05
C TYR A 2 -19.45 -43.30 -14.73
N THR A 3 -20.22 -43.91 -13.81
CA THR A 3 -20.53 -43.33 -12.48
C THR A 3 -19.31 -43.27 -11.56
N PHE A 4 -18.41 -44.25 -11.65
CA PHE A 4 -17.14 -44.26 -10.92
C PHE A 4 -16.16 -43.21 -11.45
N LEU A 5 -16.12 -42.99 -12.78
CA LEU A 5 -15.31 -41.93 -13.38
C LEU A 5 -15.81 -40.54 -12.98
N LEU A 6 -17.12 -40.29 -12.99
CA LEU A 6 -17.69 -39.01 -12.55
C LEU A 6 -17.43 -38.73 -11.07
N PHE A 7 -17.50 -39.75 -10.21
CA PHE A 7 -17.20 -39.62 -8.78
C PHE A 7 -15.70 -39.35 -8.53
N TYR A 8 -14.80 -40.04 -9.23
CA TYR A 8 -13.36 -39.78 -9.17
C TYR A 8 -13.01 -38.39 -9.70
N LEU A 9 -13.63 -37.96 -10.81
CA LEU A 9 -13.47 -36.62 -11.36
C LEU A 9 -13.94 -35.55 -10.35
N PHE A 10 -15.08 -35.79 -9.68
CA PHE A 10 -15.61 -34.88 -8.66
C PHE A 10 -14.72 -34.79 -7.41
N ILE A 11 -14.12 -35.91 -6.97
CA ILE A 11 -13.15 -35.93 -5.86
C ILE A 11 -11.85 -35.22 -6.25
N ILE A 12 -11.33 -35.46 -7.45
CA ILE A 12 -10.11 -34.79 -7.95
C ILE A 12 -10.35 -33.28 -8.11
N VAL A 13 -11.51 -32.87 -8.62
CA VAL A 13 -11.92 -31.44 -8.74
C VAL A 13 -12.08 -30.80 -7.36
N LYS A 14 -12.67 -31.49 -6.38
CA LYS A 14 -12.75 -30.96 -5.00
C LYS A 14 -11.39 -30.86 -4.31
N ALA A 15 -10.52 -31.85 -4.46
CA ALA A 15 -9.17 -31.84 -3.88
C ALA A 15 -8.30 -30.74 -4.51
N THR A 16 -8.44 -30.49 -5.81
CA THR A 16 -7.76 -29.37 -6.50
C THR A 16 -8.31 -28.01 -6.09
N ILE A 17 -9.64 -27.84 -5.93
CA ILE A 17 -10.22 -26.58 -5.43
C ILE A 17 -9.75 -26.29 -3.99
N ALA A 18 -9.76 -27.28 -3.10
CA ALA A 18 -9.30 -27.09 -1.72
C ALA A 18 -7.81 -26.68 -1.65
N GLY A 19 -6.95 -27.32 -2.45
CA GLY A 19 -5.54 -26.93 -2.58
C GLY A 19 -5.35 -25.52 -3.17
N ILE A 20 -6.14 -25.16 -4.19
CA ILE A 20 -6.15 -23.82 -4.79
C ILE A 20 -6.60 -22.76 -3.77
N CYS A 21 -7.57 -23.07 -2.91
CA CYS A 21 -8.02 -22.16 -1.86
C CYS A 21 -6.94 -22.00 -0.78
N LEU A 22 -6.35 -23.09 -0.29
CA LEU A 22 -5.31 -23.03 0.74
C LEU A 22 -4.05 -22.25 0.31
N GLN A 23 -3.57 -22.45 -0.91
CA GLN A 23 -2.37 -21.76 -1.40
C GLN A 23 -2.60 -20.26 -1.64
N LYS A 24 -3.83 -19.87 -2.01
CA LYS A 24 -4.18 -18.48 -2.36
C LYS A 24 -4.76 -17.66 -1.20
N GLN A 25 -4.94 -18.30 -0.04
CA GLN A 25 -5.17 -17.66 1.25
C GLN A 25 -3.88 -17.25 1.99
N LYS A 26 -2.69 -17.60 1.47
CA LYS A 26 -1.42 -17.15 2.06
C LYS A 26 -1.34 -15.62 1.98
N PRO A 27 -1.01 -14.90 3.07
CA PRO A 27 -0.78 -13.46 3.04
C PRO A 27 0.32 -13.08 2.04
N ASP A 28 0.02 -12.13 1.17
CA ASP A 28 0.94 -11.55 0.20
C ASP A 28 0.81 -10.01 0.17
N GLN A 29 1.55 -9.36 -0.75
CA GLN A 29 1.57 -7.89 -0.87
C GLN A 29 1.82 -7.17 0.47
N ILE A 30 2.69 -7.77 1.28
CA ILE A 30 2.94 -7.35 2.67
C ILE A 30 3.66 -6.01 2.66
N ARG A 31 3.18 -5.08 3.48
CA ARG A 31 3.67 -3.70 3.54
C ARG A 31 3.65 -3.18 4.97
N LEU A 32 4.66 -2.40 5.30
CA LEU A 32 4.79 -1.72 6.57
C LEU A 32 4.54 -0.23 6.39
N ALA A 33 3.83 0.38 7.34
CA ALA A 33 3.70 1.82 7.44
C ALA A 33 3.90 2.26 8.89
N ILE A 34 4.41 3.47 9.08
CA ILE A 34 4.46 4.09 10.42
C ILE A 34 3.03 4.39 10.84
N ALA A 35 2.67 4.06 12.08
CA ALA A 35 1.30 4.17 12.59
C ALA A 35 1.20 5.04 13.84
N GLY A 36 2.07 6.04 13.98
CA GLY A 36 2.17 6.89 15.16
C GLY A 36 3.41 6.62 16.01
N ILE A 37 3.45 7.20 17.21
CA ILE A 37 4.58 7.05 18.14
C ILE A 37 4.63 5.60 18.62
N ASN A 38 5.79 4.95 18.49
CA ASN A 38 6.02 3.57 18.92
C ASN A 38 5.05 2.55 18.30
N SER A 39 4.47 2.89 17.15
CA SER A 39 3.47 2.06 16.47
C SER A 39 3.79 1.86 14.99
N VAL A 40 3.49 0.64 14.51
CA VAL A 40 3.69 0.24 13.11
C VAL A 40 2.43 -0.47 12.61
N ASN A 41 2.00 -0.13 11.40
CA ASN A 41 0.96 -0.89 10.70
C ASN A 41 1.60 -1.97 9.83
N VAL A 42 1.11 -3.20 9.96
CA VAL A 42 1.39 -4.31 9.06
C VAL A 42 0.16 -4.52 8.19
N GLY A 43 0.28 -4.16 6.92
CA GLY A 43 -0.74 -4.36 5.90
C GLY A 43 -0.44 -5.56 5.01
N TRP A 44 -1.47 -6.25 4.53
CA TRP A 44 -1.33 -7.33 3.54
C TRP A 44 -2.59 -7.53 2.71
N HIS A 45 -2.50 -8.45 1.78
CA HIS A 45 -3.60 -8.91 0.92
C HIS A 45 -3.77 -10.44 1.04
N SER A 46 -4.99 -10.92 0.83
CA SER A 46 -5.29 -12.35 0.63
C SER A 46 -6.51 -12.50 -0.28
N TYR A 47 -6.53 -13.54 -1.12
CA TYR A 47 -7.70 -13.84 -1.93
C TYR A 47 -8.71 -14.70 -1.18
N ALA A 48 -9.99 -14.44 -1.45
CA ALA A 48 -11.07 -15.38 -1.19
C ALA A 48 -10.89 -16.68 -2.01
N CYS A 49 -11.56 -17.75 -1.59
CA CYS A 49 -11.62 -19.00 -2.35
C CYS A 49 -12.38 -18.75 -3.69
N PRO A 50 -11.99 -19.36 -4.83
CA PRO A 50 -12.65 -19.07 -6.10
C PRO A 50 -14.15 -19.36 -6.05
N PHE A 51 -14.95 -18.46 -6.63
CA PHE A 51 -16.42 -18.54 -6.66
C PHE A 51 -17.10 -18.42 -5.28
N ILE A 52 -16.34 -18.12 -4.22
CA ILE A 52 -16.82 -17.91 -2.86
C ILE A 52 -16.31 -16.53 -2.42
N ASP A 53 -17.21 -15.63 -2.02
CA ASP A 53 -16.83 -14.30 -1.53
C ASP A 53 -16.52 -14.33 -0.02
N ASP A 54 -15.80 -15.36 0.44
CA ASP A 54 -15.44 -15.52 1.85
C ASP A 54 -14.28 -14.62 2.26
N ASN A 55 -14.31 -14.14 3.50
CA ASN A 55 -13.17 -13.46 4.11
C ASN A 55 -12.20 -14.50 4.69
N PRO A 56 -10.99 -14.66 4.13
CA PRO A 56 -10.06 -15.69 4.59
C PRO A 56 -9.40 -15.35 5.94
N ASN A 57 -9.48 -14.09 6.39
CA ASN A 57 -8.95 -13.69 7.70
C ASN A 57 -9.88 -12.71 8.43
N PRO A 58 -11.04 -13.17 8.95
CA PRO A 58 -12.02 -12.30 9.58
C PRO A 58 -11.55 -11.69 10.90
N THR A 59 -10.54 -12.28 11.55
CA THR A 59 -9.86 -11.72 12.72
C THR A 59 -8.36 -11.59 12.44
N PRO A 60 -7.97 -10.54 11.69
CA PRO A 60 -6.60 -10.36 11.23
C PRO A 60 -5.62 -10.33 12.39
N LYS A 61 -4.56 -11.15 12.31
CA LYS A 61 -3.61 -11.36 13.40
C LYS A 61 -2.16 -11.34 12.94
N VAL A 62 -1.33 -10.62 13.70
CA VAL A 62 0.12 -10.62 13.55
C VAL A 62 0.76 -11.09 14.85
N LYS A 63 1.64 -12.09 14.75
CA LYS A 63 2.55 -12.49 15.83
C LYS A 63 3.86 -11.72 15.66
N TYR A 64 4.44 -11.23 16.74
CA TYR A 64 5.70 -10.51 16.70
C TYR A 64 6.53 -10.69 17.98
N GLY A 65 7.83 -10.41 17.89
CA GLY A 65 8.75 -10.54 19.02
C GLY A 65 10.18 -10.12 18.66
N LEU A 66 11.10 -10.26 19.61
CA LEU A 66 12.50 -9.87 19.46
C LEU A 66 13.39 -10.98 18.87
N SER A 67 12.82 -12.17 18.62
CA SER A 67 13.51 -13.31 18.02
C SER A 67 12.59 -14.01 17.02
N PRO A 68 13.09 -14.46 15.87
CA PRO A 68 12.30 -15.21 14.89
C PRO A 68 11.81 -16.55 15.43
N ALA A 69 12.47 -17.11 16.45
CA ALA A 69 12.05 -18.35 17.10
C ALA A 69 10.99 -18.13 18.20
N ALA A 70 10.74 -16.89 18.62
CA ALA A 70 9.88 -16.55 19.75
C ALA A 70 9.03 -15.30 19.48
N LEU A 71 7.98 -15.47 18.68
CA LEU A 71 6.97 -14.44 18.42
C LEU A 71 5.88 -14.46 19.50
N THR A 72 6.23 -14.00 20.71
CA THR A 72 5.41 -14.13 21.92
C THR A 72 4.26 -13.13 22.01
N SER A 73 4.35 -12.00 21.30
CA SER A 73 3.32 -10.97 21.28
C SER A 73 2.33 -11.20 20.13
N ASN A 74 1.08 -10.77 20.34
CA ASN A 74 0.00 -10.92 19.38
C ASN A 74 -0.76 -9.59 19.25
N SER A 75 -1.00 -9.13 18.04
CA SER A 75 -1.95 -8.05 17.77
C SER A 75 -3.14 -8.58 16.97
N VAL A 76 -4.34 -8.25 17.42
CA VAL A 76 -5.64 -8.68 16.84
C VAL A 76 -6.59 -7.48 16.67
N ASN A 77 -6.03 -6.27 16.56
CA ASN A 77 -6.79 -5.03 16.37
C ASN A 77 -7.07 -4.71 14.89
N GLY A 78 -6.70 -5.61 13.97
CA GLY A 78 -6.82 -5.37 12.56
C GLY A 78 -8.26 -5.42 12.08
N LYS A 79 -8.56 -4.62 11.05
CA LYS A 79 -9.86 -4.63 10.38
C LYS A 79 -9.70 -5.11 8.95
N PRO A 80 -10.48 -6.10 8.51
CA PRO A 80 -10.53 -6.46 7.10
C PRO A 80 -11.28 -5.39 6.30
N SER A 81 -10.88 -5.19 5.07
CA SER A 81 -11.61 -4.38 4.10
C SER A 81 -11.57 -5.04 2.72
N THR A 82 -12.56 -4.70 1.90
CA THR A 82 -12.67 -5.19 0.53
C THR A 82 -13.51 -4.20 -0.29
N TYR A 83 -13.37 -4.29 -1.59
CA TYR A 83 -14.23 -3.62 -2.56
C TYR A 83 -14.51 -4.58 -3.71
N ASN A 84 -15.38 -4.21 -4.66
CA ASN A 84 -15.66 -5.07 -5.81
C ASN A 84 -14.39 -5.22 -6.67
N THR A 85 -13.64 -6.27 -6.35
CA THR A 85 -12.31 -6.62 -6.86
C THR A 85 -12.38 -7.84 -7.78
N LYS A 86 -13.61 -8.24 -8.16
CA LYS A 86 -13.84 -9.46 -8.94
C LYS A 86 -13.09 -9.37 -10.26
N ASN A 87 -11.99 -10.11 -10.33
CA ASN A 87 -11.22 -10.29 -11.55
C ASN A 87 -11.90 -11.31 -12.49
N PHE A 88 -11.29 -11.58 -13.65
CA PHE A 88 -11.80 -12.53 -14.65
C PHE A 88 -12.03 -13.96 -14.09
N PHE A 89 -11.37 -14.31 -12.98
CA PHE A 89 -11.58 -15.58 -12.26
C PHE A 89 -12.60 -15.49 -11.12
N THR A 90 -13.35 -14.38 -11.02
CA THR A 90 -14.38 -14.09 -10.02
C THR A 90 -13.91 -14.15 -8.56
N ARG A 91 -12.63 -13.87 -8.30
CA ARG A 91 -12.08 -13.86 -6.93
C ARG A 91 -12.19 -12.48 -6.32
N THR A 92 -12.58 -12.45 -5.05
CA THR A 92 -12.60 -11.23 -4.24
C THR A 92 -11.28 -11.10 -3.48
N SER A 93 -10.68 -9.93 -3.57
CA SER A 93 -9.46 -9.53 -2.85
C SER A 93 -9.84 -8.95 -1.50
N TRP A 94 -9.13 -9.35 -0.46
CA TRP A 94 -9.27 -8.82 0.89
C TRP A 94 -7.98 -8.16 1.34
N PHE A 95 -8.13 -6.98 1.93
CA PHE A 95 -7.03 -6.19 2.45
C PHE A 95 -7.16 -6.08 3.96
N TYR A 96 -6.02 -6.03 4.62
CA TYR A 96 -5.96 -6.02 6.07
C TYR A 96 -4.87 -5.06 6.51
N GLY A 97 -5.08 -4.45 7.68
CA GLY A 97 -4.07 -3.69 8.40
C GLY A 97 -4.17 -3.98 9.89
N VAL A 98 -3.06 -4.34 10.51
CA VAL A 98 -2.93 -4.58 11.97
C VAL A 98 -1.90 -3.61 12.52
N GLU A 99 -2.25 -2.93 13.61
CA GLU A 99 -1.32 -2.02 14.29
C GLU A 99 -0.59 -2.76 15.42
N LEU A 100 0.73 -2.74 15.38
CA LEU A 100 1.62 -3.17 16.45
C LEU A 100 1.94 -1.94 17.29
N GLN A 101 1.55 -1.95 18.55
CA GLN A 101 1.64 -0.82 19.49
C GLN A 101 2.69 -1.08 20.56
N ASP A 102 3.05 -0.03 21.32
CA ASP A 102 3.95 -0.10 22.47
C ASP A 102 5.33 -0.69 22.14
N LEU A 103 5.81 -0.47 20.91
CA LEU A 103 7.11 -0.95 20.46
C LEU A 103 8.23 -0.15 21.12
N GLN A 104 9.29 -0.83 21.54
CA GLN A 104 10.49 -0.16 22.02
C GLN A 104 11.13 0.60 20.85
N PRO A 105 11.60 1.84 21.02
CA PRO A 105 12.23 2.60 19.94
C PRO A 105 13.49 1.91 19.38
N ARG A 106 13.79 2.11 18.09
CA ARG A 106 14.99 1.57 17.39
C ARG A 106 15.26 0.09 17.66
N THR A 107 14.23 -0.72 17.75
CA THR A 107 14.34 -2.13 18.13
C THR A 107 14.00 -3.02 16.95
N LEU A 108 14.83 -4.03 16.71
CA LEU A 108 14.57 -5.05 15.69
C LEU A 108 13.45 -5.98 16.18
N TYR A 109 12.35 -6.00 15.43
CA TYR A 109 11.24 -6.92 15.62
C TYR A 109 11.15 -7.89 14.46
N TYR A 110 10.80 -9.13 14.79
CA TYR A 110 10.39 -10.17 13.85
C TYR A 110 8.88 -10.29 13.90
N TYR A 111 8.24 -10.57 12.77
CA TYR A 111 6.80 -10.71 12.69
C TYR A 111 6.35 -11.76 11.67
N GLN A 112 5.16 -12.31 11.91
CA GLN A 112 4.51 -13.27 11.04
C GLN A 112 3.00 -13.00 11.02
N ILE A 113 2.43 -12.98 9.83
CA ILE A 113 0.98 -12.89 9.63
C ILE A 113 0.41 -14.30 9.72
N VAL A 114 -0.58 -14.48 10.61
CA VAL A 114 -1.22 -15.77 10.83
C VAL A 114 -2.56 -15.77 10.12
N ALA A 115 -2.71 -16.62 9.11
CA ALA A 115 -4.01 -16.89 8.50
C ALA A 115 -4.84 -17.78 9.44
N MET A 116 -6.17 -17.58 9.45
CA MET A 116 -7.11 -18.45 10.18
C MET A 116 -7.48 -19.69 9.35
N ASN A 117 -8.16 -20.67 9.97
CA ASN A 117 -8.82 -21.81 9.30
C ASN A 117 -7.92 -22.68 8.38
N ASN A 118 -6.79 -23.17 8.89
CA ASN A 118 -5.81 -23.97 8.13
C ASN A 118 -5.10 -23.24 6.98
N GLY A 119 -5.30 -21.92 6.84
CA GLY A 119 -4.55 -21.10 5.89
C GLY A 119 -3.05 -21.04 6.22
N LEU A 120 -2.23 -20.84 5.19
CA LEU A 120 -0.77 -20.75 5.36
C LEU A 120 -0.39 -19.41 6.00
N ALA A 121 0.39 -19.46 7.08
CA ALA A 121 1.04 -18.26 7.61
C ALA A 121 2.00 -17.66 6.57
N SER A 122 2.27 -16.37 6.71
CA SER A 122 3.36 -15.75 5.96
C SER A 122 4.72 -16.34 6.39
N ASP A 123 5.76 -16.03 5.63
CA ASP A 123 7.13 -16.19 6.12
C ASP A 123 7.36 -15.25 7.31
N ILE A 124 8.45 -15.45 8.05
CA ILE A 124 8.86 -14.54 9.12
C ILE A 124 9.65 -13.39 8.50
N PHE A 125 9.17 -12.17 8.70
CA PHE A 125 9.82 -10.94 8.26
C PHE A 125 10.38 -10.18 9.45
N SER A 126 11.11 -9.10 9.20
CA SER A 126 11.63 -8.24 10.26
C SER A 126 11.65 -6.77 9.85
N PHE A 127 11.54 -5.90 10.85
CA PHE A 127 11.65 -4.45 10.72
C PHE A 127 12.27 -3.86 11.98
N THR A 128 12.80 -2.64 11.87
CA THR A 128 13.26 -1.87 13.04
C THR A 128 12.23 -0.79 13.35
N SER A 129 11.69 -0.79 14.56
CA SER A 129 10.70 0.19 15.02
C SER A 129 11.24 1.64 14.90
N PRO A 130 10.35 2.65 14.77
CA PRO A 130 10.78 4.04 14.68
C PRO A 130 11.61 4.47 15.90
N PRO A 131 12.53 5.42 15.75
CA PRO A 131 13.23 6.01 16.88
C PRO A 131 12.29 6.83 17.75
N ALA A 132 12.72 7.11 18.97
CA ALA A 132 11.95 7.91 19.92
C ALA A 132 11.73 9.32 19.36
N LEU A 133 10.61 9.94 19.71
CA LEU A 133 10.31 11.31 19.28
C LEU A 133 11.46 12.26 19.67
N GLY A 134 11.98 13.01 18.70
CA GLY A 134 13.08 13.94 18.88
C GLY A 134 14.48 13.32 18.92
N ASP A 135 14.62 11.99 18.79
CA ASP A 135 15.92 11.33 18.79
C ASP A 135 16.80 11.79 17.62
N ARG A 136 17.97 12.37 17.94
CA ARG A 136 18.99 12.88 17.00
C ARG A 136 20.27 12.05 16.98
N SER A 137 20.28 10.88 17.62
CA SER A 137 21.48 10.02 17.74
C SER A 137 21.99 9.49 16.41
N GLN A 138 21.13 9.41 15.39
CA GLN A 138 21.48 8.98 14.03
C GLN A 138 20.78 9.84 12.98
N PRO A 139 21.38 10.03 11.79
CA PRO A 139 20.71 10.70 10.68
C PRO A 139 19.47 9.92 10.24
N VAL A 140 18.45 10.65 9.77
CA VAL A 140 17.29 10.06 9.09
C VAL A 140 17.58 9.96 7.59
N LYS A 141 17.43 8.77 7.02
CA LYS A 141 17.74 8.47 5.62
C LYS A 141 16.49 8.00 4.89
N ILE A 142 16.09 8.75 3.87
CA ILE A 142 14.81 8.59 3.18
C ILE A 142 15.08 8.32 1.71
N ALA A 143 14.49 7.27 1.15
CA ALA A 143 14.35 7.16 -0.31
C ALA A 143 13.04 7.83 -0.73
N ALA A 144 13.09 8.71 -1.72
CA ALA A 144 11.94 9.49 -2.17
C ALA A 144 11.81 9.42 -3.70
N TYR A 145 10.62 9.10 -4.18
CA TYR A 145 10.30 9.03 -5.62
C TYR A 145 8.79 9.17 -5.85
N GLY A 146 8.38 9.42 -7.09
CA GLY A 146 6.99 9.41 -7.57
C GLY A 146 6.89 8.55 -8.83
N ASP A 147 5.67 8.30 -9.30
CA ASP A 147 5.42 7.94 -10.71
C ASP A 147 6.08 6.62 -11.13
N MET A 148 6.17 5.65 -10.20
CA MET A 148 6.93 4.42 -10.46
C MET A 148 6.21 3.52 -11.46
N GLY A 149 4.91 3.32 -11.27
CA GLY A 149 4.09 2.43 -12.07
C GLY A 149 4.55 0.98 -12.10
N VAL A 150 3.80 0.18 -12.86
CA VAL A 150 4.21 -1.18 -13.20
C VAL A 150 4.21 -1.30 -14.72
N ASP A 151 5.33 -1.75 -15.28
CA ASP A 151 5.46 -1.88 -16.72
C ASP A 151 4.43 -2.90 -17.24
N GLY A 152 3.55 -2.45 -18.12
CA GLY A 152 2.74 -3.36 -18.92
C GLY A 152 3.63 -4.13 -19.90
N LEU A 153 3.19 -5.31 -20.33
CA LEU A 153 3.88 -6.17 -21.30
C LEU A 153 4.38 -5.40 -22.55
N LEU A 154 3.68 -4.35 -22.97
CA LEU A 154 4.09 -3.49 -24.09
C LEU A 154 5.25 -2.53 -23.74
N GLY A 155 5.35 -2.00 -22.53
CA GLY A 155 6.49 -1.16 -22.13
C GLY A 155 7.80 -1.94 -22.17
N THR A 156 7.77 -3.18 -21.67
CA THR A 156 8.91 -4.10 -21.69
C THR A 156 9.24 -4.60 -23.10
N LEU A 157 8.24 -4.96 -23.91
CA LEU A 157 8.45 -5.52 -25.26
C LEU A 157 8.78 -4.47 -26.33
N ILE A 158 8.19 -3.27 -26.26
CA ILE A 158 8.37 -2.24 -27.29
C ILE A 158 9.64 -1.42 -27.02
N ASN A 159 9.89 -1.05 -25.75
CA ASN A 159 11.01 -0.17 -25.42
C ASN A 159 12.24 -0.94 -24.92
N GLY A 160 12.11 -2.24 -24.61
CA GLY A 160 13.20 -3.04 -24.04
C GLY A 160 13.63 -2.56 -22.64
N VAL A 161 12.81 -1.74 -21.98
CA VAL A 161 13.16 -1.12 -20.69
C VAL A 161 12.25 -1.68 -19.61
N CYS A 162 12.84 -2.52 -18.74
CA CYS A 162 12.26 -2.97 -17.47
C CYS A 162 12.43 -1.87 -16.40
N LEU A 163 11.74 -0.74 -16.55
CA LEU A 163 11.89 0.43 -15.67
C LEU A 163 11.43 0.11 -14.25
N PHE A 164 10.28 -0.57 -14.11
CA PHE A 164 9.77 -0.99 -12.82
C PHE A 164 10.77 -1.90 -12.11
N GLU A 165 11.27 -2.95 -12.78
CA GLU A 165 12.24 -3.86 -12.19
C GLU A 165 13.56 -3.17 -11.84
N ARG A 166 14.03 -2.24 -12.69
CA ARG A 166 15.23 -1.44 -12.40
C ARG A 166 15.05 -0.58 -11.16
N ALA A 167 13.89 0.07 -11.01
CA ALA A 167 13.55 0.85 -9.83
C ALA A 167 13.45 -0.03 -8.58
N VAL A 168 12.80 -1.19 -8.66
CA VAL A 168 12.76 -2.19 -7.57
C VAL A 168 14.17 -2.62 -7.16
N ILE A 169 15.03 -2.96 -8.13
CA ILE A 169 16.41 -3.38 -7.87
C ILE A 169 17.22 -2.24 -7.22
N ALA A 170 17.07 -1.00 -7.71
CA ALA A 170 17.74 0.16 -7.14
C ALA A 170 17.31 0.37 -5.67
N LEU A 171 16.01 0.31 -5.39
CA LEU A 171 15.48 0.48 -4.04
C LEU A 171 15.88 -0.67 -3.11
N GLN A 172 15.92 -1.91 -3.60
CA GLN A 172 16.43 -3.06 -2.85
C GLN A 172 17.90 -2.88 -2.45
N LYS A 173 18.74 -2.32 -3.34
CA LYS A 173 20.14 -2.01 -3.02
C LYS A 173 20.27 -0.92 -1.95
N MET A 174 19.36 0.06 -1.95
CA MET A 174 19.33 1.12 -0.94
C MET A 174 18.75 0.68 0.41
N LEU A 175 17.92 -0.37 0.43
CA LEU A 175 17.16 -0.84 1.59
C LEU A 175 17.98 -0.95 2.90
N PRO A 176 19.21 -1.48 2.92
CA PRO A 176 20.01 -1.57 4.15
C PRO A 176 20.40 -0.21 4.72
N SER A 177 20.36 0.85 3.90
CA SER A 177 20.85 2.18 4.24
C SER A 177 19.75 3.22 4.47
N ILE A 178 18.48 2.88 4.25
CA ILE A 178 17.35 3.80 4.42
C ILE A 178 16.45 3.35 5.57
N ASP A 179 15.83 4.33 6.22
CA ASP A 179 14.87 4.13 7.30
C ASP A 179 13.47 3.88 6.77
N PHE A 180 13.06 4.67 5.77
CA PHE A 180 11.76 4.56 5.12
C PHE A 180 11.76 5.12 3.70
N VAL A 181 10.68 4.81 2.98
CA VAL A 181 10.42 5.27 1.62
C VAL A 181 9.26 6.26 1.63
N LEU A 182 9.42 7.37 0.92
CA LEU A 182 8.34 8.27 0.52
C LEU A 182 8.02 8.03 -0.95
N HIS A 183 6.79 7.61 -1.24
CA HIS A 183 6.30 7.49 -2.62
C HIS A 183 5.24 8.56 -2.87
N HIS A 184 5.56 9.55 -3.69
CA HIS A 184 4.79 10.76 -3.93
C HIS A 184 3.59 10.57 -4.88
N GLY A 185 2.88 9.45 -4.80
CA GLY A 185 1.70 9.17 -5.62
C GLY A 185 2.03 8.63 -7.01
N ASP A 186 0.97 8.28 -7.75
CA ASP A 186 0.99 7.59 -9.03
C ASP A 186 1.71 6.23 -8.93
N ILE A 187 1.05 5.34 -8.20
CA ILE A 187 1.69 4.16 -7.64
C ILE A 187 1.84 3.08 -8.68
N GLY A 188 0.71 2.54 -9.14
CA GLY A 188 0.67 1.42 -10.09
C GLY A 188 0.14 1.79 -11.47
N TYR A 189 -0.32 3.04 -11.67
CA TYR A 189 -1.06 3.47 -12.88
C TYR A 189 -2.19 2.49 -13.28
N ALA A 190 -2.82 1.88 -12.27
CA ALA A 190 -3.76 0.79 -12.47
C ALA A 190 -5.04 1.23 -13.22
N ASP A 191 -5.37 2.51 -13.16
CA ASP A 191 -6.46 3.15 -13.90
C ASP A 191 -6.22 3.26 -15.42
N THR A 192 -4.98 3.11 -15.87
CA THR A 192 -4.64 3.12 -17.31
C THR A 192 -4.62 1.73 -17.94
N THR A 193 -4.65 0.69 -17.11
CA THR A 193 -4.74 -0.70 -17.55
C THR A 193 -6.10 -1.16 -18.13
N PRO A 194 -7.27 -0.55 -17.80
CA PRO A 194 -8.55 -1.14 -18.17
C PRO A 194 -9.05 -0.96 -19.59
N LEU A 195 -8.38 -0.31 -20.56
CA LEU A 195 -8.96 -0.21 -21.90
C LEU A 195 -8.08 -0.65 -23.08
N LEU A 196 -8.48 -1.85 -23.54
CA LEU A 196 -8.70 -2.23 -24.93
C LEU A 196 -7.55 -2.88 -25.72
N VAL A 197 -6.40 -3.19 -25.13
CA VAL A 197 -5.36 -3.92 -25.89
C VAL A 197 -4.74 -5.14 -25.19
N LEU A 198 -4.80 -5.31 -23.85
CA LEU A 198 -3.92 -6.30 -23.17
C LEU A 198 -4.53 -7.20 -22.07
N GLY A 199 -5.82 -7.12 -21.76
CA GLY A 199 -6.46 -8.11 -20.86
C GLY A 199 -6.02 -8.10 -19.38
N LYS A 200 -5.56 -6.96 -18.83
CA LYS A 200 -5.34 -6.76 -17.39
C LYS A 200 -6.42 -5.84 -16.79
N THR A 201 -6.92 -6.16 -15.59
CA THR A 201 -7.81 -5.30 -14.79
C THR A 201 -7.01 -4.37 -13.86
N TYR A 202 -7.66 -3.33 -13.35
CA TYR A 202 -7.11 -2.44 -12.31
C TYR A 202 -6.45 -3.24 -11.17
N ASP A 203 -7.17 -4.21 -10.61
CA ASP A 203 -6.67 -5.01 -9.51
C ASP A 203 -5.46 -5.87 -9.91
N GLN A 204 -5.42 -6.41 -11.13
CA GLN A 204 -4.26 -7.17 -11.58
C GLN A 204 -3.00 -6.30 -11.70
N ALA A 205 -3.15 -5.05 -12.14
CA ALA A 205 -2.04 -4.10 -12.19
C ALA A 205 -1.53 -3.72 -10.79
N MET A 206 -2.46 -3.44 -9.86
CA MET A 206 -2.08 -3.20 -8.46
C MET A 206 -1.46 -4.42 -7.80
N ASP A 207 -1.98 -5.61 -8.06
CA ASP A 207 -1.46 -6.86 -7.52
C ASP A 207 -0.04 -7.12 -8.03
N GLU A 208 0.22 -6.90 -9.32
CA GLU A 208 1.57 -6.99 -9.91
C GLU A 208 2.55 -6.00 -9.27
N TYR A 209 2.14 -4.73 -9.14
CA TYR A 209 2.95 -3.71 -8.49
C TYR A 209 3.27 -4.07 -7.03
N GLN A 210 2.24 -4.38 -6.23
CA GLN A 210 2.41 -4.65 -4.80
C GLN A 210 3.17 -5.96 -4.55
N MET A 211 3.04 -6.96 -5.44
CA MET A 211 3.87 -8.16 -5.40
C MET A 211 5.33 -7.87 -5.73
N GLY A 212 5.62 -7.06 -6.76
CA GLY A 212 6.98 -6.64 -7.11
C GLY A 212 7.67 -5.86 -5.99
N MET A 213 6.89 -5.06 -5.25
CA MET A 213 7.38 -4.24 -4.13
C MET A 213 7.49 -4.99 -2.80
N MET A 214 6.86 -6.16 -2.64
CA MET A 214 6.76 -6.87 -1.35
C MET A 214 8.12 -7.15 -0.69
N ASN A 215 9.18 -7.40 -1.45
CA ASN A 215 10.53 -7.62 -0.92
C ASN A 215 11.17 -6.38 -0.26
N ILE A 216 10.63 -5.20 -0.55
CA ILE A 216 10.99 -3.91 0.06
C ILE A 216 10.01 -3.59 1.18
N THR A 217 8.70 -3.61 0.87
CA THR A 217 7.66 -3.09 1.77
C THR A 217 7.41 -3.98 2.99
N SER A 218 7.78 -5.26 2.94
CA SER A 218 7.77 -6.16 4.12
C SER A 218 8.93 -5.93 5.10
N LYS A 219 9.89 -5.05 4.77
CA LYS A 219 11.12 -4.85 5.56
C LYS A 219 11.39 -3.37 5.89
N ARG A 220 10.81 -2.44 5.13
CA ARG A 220 10.91 -1.00 5.35
C ARG A 220 9.55 -0.34 5.24
N TYR A 221 9.39 0.76 5.97
CA TYR A 221 8.18 1.55 5.92
C TYR A 221 8.01 2.18 4.54
N TYR A 222 6.81 2.05 4.01
CA TYR A 222 6.45 2.51 2.68
C TYR A 222 5.31 3.51 2.79
N MET A 223 5.66 4.79 2.83
CA MET A 223 4.75 5.89 3.11
C MET A 223 4.35 6.53 1.79
N THR A 224 3.08 6.38 1.38
CA THR A 224 2.59 6.82 0.07
C THR A 224 1.77 8.10 0.18
N ALA A 225 1.91 9.02 -0.77
CA ALA A 225 0.93 10.06 -1.03
C ALA A 225 -0.05 9.57 -2.09
N VAL A 226 -1.19 10.25 -2.20
CA VAL A 226 -2.18 10.00 -3.26
C VAL A 226 -1.81 10.81 -4.50
N GLY A 227 -1.78 10.16 -5.68
CA GLY A 227 -1.63 10.80 -6.98
C GLY A 227 -2.95 10.87 -7.75
N ASN A 228 -2.92 11.47 -8.93
CA ASN A 228 -4.12 11.59 -9.75
C ASN A 228 -4.58 10.25 -10.34
N HIS A 229 -3.67 9.28 -10.50
CA HIS A 229 -4.00 7.92 -10.91
C HIS A 229 -4.62 7.07 -9.77
N GLU A 230 -4.51 7.51 -8.51
CA GLU A 230 -5.17 6.85 -7.37
C GLU A 230 -6.53 7.45 -7.02
N ILE A 231 -6.78 8.73 -7.31
CA ILE A 231 -8.05 9.39 -6.95
C ILE A 231 -9.21 8.88 -7.79
N ASN A 232 -9.08 8.93 -9.12
CA ASN A 232 -10.15 8.58 -10.05
C ASN A 232 -9.55 7.98 -11.32
N CYS A 233 -10.18 6.95 -11.91
CA CYS A 233 -9.76 6.37 -13.19
C CYS A 233 -10.19 7.19 -14.43
N THR A 234 -10.09 8.52 -14.33
CA THR A 234 -10.61 9.47 -15.33
C THR A 234 -9.52 10.18 -16.11
N GLN A 235 -8.25 9.83 -15.92
CA GLN A 235 -7.11 10.51 -16.58
C GLN A 235 -7.10 10.33 -18.09
N ILE A 236 -7.73 9.28 -18.59
CA ILE A 236 -7.85 9.03 -20.03
C ILE A 236 -9.28 9.43 -20.47
N PRO A 237 -9.46 10.53 -21.25
CA PRO A 237 -10.78 11.11 -21.49
C PRO A 237 -11.81 10.16 -22.09
N PHE A 238 -11.40 9.28 -23.00
CA PHE A 238 -12.29 8.30 -23.63
C PHE A 238 -12.64 7.11 -22.71
N LEU A 239 -12.00 7.01 -21.55
CA LEU A 239 -12.18 5.95 -20.55
C LEU A 239 -12.95 6.41 -19.32
N ARG A 240 -13.15 7.72 -19.19
CA ARG A 240 -13.80 8.35 -18.05
C ARG A 240 -15.15 7.71 -17.72
N ASP A 241 -15.97 7.45 -18.74
CA ASP A 241 -17.32 6.91 -18.55
C ASP A 241 -17.31 5.39 -18.29
N ALA A 242 -16.19 4.72 -18.57
CA ALA A 242 -15.97 3.30 -18.26
C ALA A 242 -15.40 3.08 -16.85
N CYS A 243 -15.04 4.15 -16.13
CA CYS A 243 -14.47 4.09 -14.79
C CYS A 243 -15.52 3.57 -13.77
N PRO A 244 -15.32 2.37 -13.18
CA PRO A 244 -16.25 1.85 -12.19
C PRO A 244 -16.34 2.76 -10.97
N LYS A 245 -17.57 2.99 -10.46
CA LYS A 245 -17.80 3.87 -9.29
C LYS A 245 -16.98 3.47 -8.05
N ASN A 246 -16.69 2.18 -7.89
CA ASN A 246 -15.88 1.66 -6.79
C ASN A 246 -14.37 1.89 -6.96
N TYR A 247 -13.92 2.51 -8.06
CA TYR A 247 -12.54 2.96 -8.28
C TYR A 247 -12.40 4.50 -8.21
N MET A 248 -13.49 5.21 -7.94
CA MET A 248 -13.51 6.66 -7.74
C MET A 248 -13.22 7.02 -6.29
N ASN A 249 -12.92 8.29 -6.03
CA ASN A 249 -12.69 8.86 -4.70
C ASN A 249 -11.68 8.03 -3.89
N GLN A 250 -10.56 7.68 -4.52
CA GLN A 250 -9.43 6.93 -3.93
C GLN A 250 -9.78 5.61 -3.23
N TYR A 251 -10.92 5.00 -3.58
CA TYR A 251 -11.42 3.83 -2.85
C TYR A 251 -10.46 2.63 -2.89
N PRO A 252 -9.87 2.25 -4.05
CA PRO A 252 -8.88 1.16 -4.09
C PRO A 252 -7.62 1.48 -3.29
N TYR A 253 -7.07 2.68 -3.46
CA TYR A 253 -5.90 3.16 -2.73
C TYR A 253 -6.13 3.15 -1.22
N SER A 254 -7.30 3.59 -0.76
CA SER A 254 -7.68 3.66 0.65
C SER A 254 -7.86 2.28 1.29
N ASN A 255 -8.23 1.26 0.50
CA ASN A 255 -8.32 -0.12 0.96
C ASN A 255 -6.95 -0.84 0.93
N ARG A 256 -6.10 -0.50 -0.04
CA ARG A 256 -4.81 -1.17 -0.28
C ARG A 256 -3.66 -0.63 0.54
N PHE A 257 -3.76 0.54 1.16
CA PHE A 257 -2.69 1.10 2.00
C PHE A 257 -3.23 1.49 3.37
N ASN A 258 -2.34 1.65 4.35
CA ASN A 258 -2.70 1.92 5.74
C ASN A 258 -1.81 3.04 6.30
N MET A 259 -2.07 4.26 5.85
CA MET A 259 -1.33 5.44 6.28
C MET A 259 -1.84 5.95 7.64
N PRO A 260 -1.02 6.69 8.42
CA PRO A 260 -1.35 7.10 9.80
C PRO A 260 -2.33 8.28 9.88
N SER A 261 -3.35 8.33 9.02
CA SER A 261 -4.36 9.39 9.04
C SER A 261 -5.12 9.42 10.37
N LYS A 262 -5.51 8.26 10.89
CA LYS A 262 -6.22 8.18 12.18
C LYS A 262 -5.39 8.79 13.31
N GLN A 263 -4.08 8.53 13.34
CA GLN A 263 -3.18 9.00 14.40
C GLN A 263 -2.83 10.49 14.25
N SER A 264 -2.86 11.02 13.03
CA SER A 264 -2.59 12.43 12.73
C SER A 264 -3.86 13.28 12.60
N GLY A 265 -5.05 12.70 12.76
CA GLY A 265 -6.33 13.40 12.52
C GLY A 265 -6.61 13.72 11.05
N GLY A 266 -5.90 13.07 10.12
CA GLY A 266 -6.10 13.17 8.68
C GLY A 266 -7.29 12.32 8.18
N TYR A 267 -7.35 12.10 6.87
CA TYR A 267 -8.46 11.37 6.23
C TYR A 267 -7.97 10.22 5.33
N TRP A 268 -8.41 9.00 5.65
CA TRP A 268 -8.09 7.76 4.92
C TRP A 268 -6.59 7.61 4.63
N ASN A 269 -6.18 7.64 3.36
CA ASN A 269 -4.76 7.72 2.99
C ASN A 269 -4.45 9.03 2.24
N ALA A 270 -5.42 9.96 2.14
CA ALA A 270 -5.30 11.16 1.31
C ALA A 270 -4.32 12.17 1.91
N TRP A 271 -4.50 12.51 3.18
CA TRP A 271 -3.59 13.36 3.93
C TRP A 271 -3.42 12.87 5.35
N TYR A 272 -2.19 12.95 5.83
CA TYR A 272 -1.75 12.46 7.14
C TYR A 272 -0.38 13.04 7.47
N SER A 273 0.03 12.93 8.73
CA SER A 273 1.38 13.25 9.17
C SER A 273 1.95 12.14 10.07
N PHE A 274 3.27 12.12 10.24
CA PHE A 274 3.93 11.24 11.21
C PHE A 274 5.28 11.82 11.65
N ASN A 275 5.76 11.36 12.80
CA ASN A 275 7.10 11.68 13.29
C ASN A 275 8.03 10.48 13.11
N TYR A 276 9.28 10.74 12.73
CA TYR A 276 10.36 9.76 12.74
C TYR A 276 11.60 10.42 13.34
N GLY A 277 11.84 10.16 14.63
CA GLY A 277 12.94 10.79 15.37
C GLY A 277 12.73 12.30 15.44
N PHE A 278 13.68 13.05 14.93
CA PHE A 278 13.68 14.52 14.89
C PHE A 278 13.07 15.12 13.61
N VAL A 279 12.38 14.31 12.80
CA VAL A 279 11.72 14.73 11.56
C VAL A 279 10.20 14.57 11.69
N HIS A 280 9.46 15.61 11.33
CA HIS A 280 8.03 15.59 11.12
C HIS A 280 7.74 15.55 9.62
N VAL A 281 6.95 14.57 9.17
CA VAL A 281 6.60 14.39 7.76
C VAL A 281 5.11 14.61 7.59
N VAL A 282 4.75 15.44 6.61
CA VAL A 282 3.37 15.73 6.20
C VAL A 282 3.16 15.16 4.79
N SER A 283 2.11 14.38 4.61
CA SER A 283 1.64 13.92 3.31
C SER A 283 0.33 14.62 2.99
N LEU A 284 0.29 15.31 1.84
CA LEU A 284 -0.89 16.01 1.35
C LEU A 284 -1.51 15.28 0.16
N SER A 285 -2.83 15.37 0.03
CA SER A 285 -3.53 15.19 -1.23
C SER A 285 -3.41 16.48 -2.02
N CYS A 286 -2.68 16.42 -3.12
CA CYS A 286 -2.63 17.51 -4.09
C CYS A 286 -3.70 17.38 -5.18
N GLU A 287 -4.70 16.55 -4.90
CA GLU A 287 -5.81 16.26 -5.79
C GLU A 287 -7.17 16.72 -5.26
N SER A 288 -7.33 16.82 -3.94
CA SER A 288 -8.63 17.01 -3.29
C SER A 288 -8.56 17.88 -2.02
N ASP A 289 -9.70 18.45 -1.61
CA ASP A 289 -9.94 19.06 -0.29
C ASP A 289 -9.14 20.33 0.01
N PHE A 290 -8.81 21.09 -1.05
CA PHE A 290 -8.27 22.45 -0.99
C PHE A 290 -8.92 23.33 -2.08
N PRO A 291 -8.88 24.67 -1.97
CA PRO A 291 -9.39 25.56 -3.00
C PRO A 291 -8.75 25.31 -4.37
N ASN A 292 -9.59 25.12 -5.40
CA ASN A 292 -9.17 24.78 -6.77
C ASN A 292 -8.49 23.41 -6.91
N ALA A 293 -8.82 22.44 -6.04
CA ALA A 293 -8.36 21.07 -6.18
C ALA A 293 -8.78 20.46 -7.53
N PRO A 294 -7.88 19.72 -8.23
CA PRO A 294 -8.11 19.27 -9.60
C PRO A 294 -9.08 18.09 -9.73
N SER A 295 -9.25 17.27 -8.68
CA SER A 295 -9.98 15.99 -8.76
C SER A 295 -11.28 15.96 -7.94
N GLY A 296 -11.72 17.11 -7.42
CA GLY A 296 -12.88 17.23 -6.53
C GLY A 296 -12.57 16.90 -5.07
N ASN A 297 -13.47 17.28 -4.15
CA ASN A 297 -13.28 17.08 -2.71
C ASN A 297 -13.79 15.71 -2.26
N LEU A 298 -13.06 15.06 -1.35
CA LEU A 298 -13.49 13.83 -0.70
C LEU A 298 -14.39 14.11 0.51
N LEU A 299 -14.13 15.22 1.19
CA LEU A 299 -14.92 15.74 2.30
C LEU A 299 -15.47 17.12 1.96
N ASP A 300 -14.60 18.13 1.94
CA ASP A 300 -14.92 19.52 1.65
C ASP A 300 -13.64 20.35 1.40
N THR A 301 -13.80 21.46 0.70
CA THR A 301 -12.77 22.35 0.14
C THR A 301 -11.74 22.85 1.15
N GLU A 302 -12.09 23.02 2.42
CA GLU A 302 -11.16 23.56 3.42
C GLU A 302 -10.61 22.51 4.40
N THR A 303 -11.08 21.26 4.31
CA THR A 303 -10.83 20.27 5.36
C THR A 303 -9.35 19.94 5.50
N GLN A 304 -8.65 19.68 4.39
CA GLN A 304 -7.21 19.42 4.42
C GLN A 304 -6.44 20.67 4.86
N VAL A 305 -6.83 21.86 4.39
CA VAL A 305 -6.16 23.12 4.72
C VAL A 305 -6.24 23.40 6.22
N ASN A 306 -7.41 23.19 6.83
CA ASN A 306 -7.62 23.40 8.26
C ASN A 306 -6.91 22.32 9.08
N TRP A 307 -6.93 21.07 8.63
CA TRP A 307 -6.11 20.00 9.23
C TRP A 307 -4.63 20.35 9.22
N LEU A 308 -4.08 20.78 8.07
CA LEU A 308 -2.67 21.11 7.92
C LEU A 308 -2.24 22.27 8.84
N LYS A 309 -3.08 23.31 8.97
CA LYS A 309 -2.81 24.41 9.91
C LYS A 309 -2.70 23.91 11.35
N ASN A 310 -3.61 23.02 11.76
CA ASN A 310 -3.61 22.46 13.11
C ASN A 310 -2.42 21.53 13.35
N ASP A 311 -2.10 20.67 12.38
CA ASP A 311 -0.98 19.75 12.44
C ASP A 311 0.34 20.52 12.58
N LEU A 312 0.59 21.52 11.72
CA LEU A 312 1.81 22.34 11.78
C LEU A 312 1.89 23.20 13.06
N ALA A 313 0.76 23.70 13.57
CA ALA A 313 0.72 24.45 14.82
C ALA A 313 1.08 23.58 16.04
N ALA A 314 0.84 22.27 15.96
CA ALA A 314 1.18 21.32 17.02
C ALA A 314 2.67 20.89 16.99
N VAL A 315 3.42 21.19 15.92
CA VAL A 315 4.82 20.79 15.80
C VAL A 315 5.72 21.62 16.73
N ASN A 316 6.31 20.97 17.74
CA ASN A 316 7.38 21.56 18.53
C ASN A 316 8.72 21.44 17.78
N ARG A 317 9.14 22.53 17.12
CA ARG A 317 10.39 22.61 16.34
C ARG A 317 11.67 22.41 17.17
N SER A 318 11.59 22.50 18.49
CA SER A 318 12.71 22.17 19.38
C SER A 318 12.94 20.65 19.46
N ILE A 319 11.88 19.85 19.22
CA ILE A 319 11.90 18.39 19.23
C ILE A 319 12.08 17.86 17.80
N THR A 320 11.20 18.27 16.89
CA THR A 320 11.23 17.92 15.45
C THR A 320 11.54 19.15 14.58
N PRO A 321 12.82 19.56 14.49
CA PRO A 321 13.20 20.76 13.75
C PRO A 321 12.99 20.67 12.24
N TRP A 322 13.00 19.45 11.66
CA TRP A 322 12.77 19.25 10.23
C TRP A 322 11.31 18.95 9.96
N ILE A 323 10.75 19.68 9.00
CA ILE A 323 9.43 19.40 8.43
C ILE A 323 9.65 19.05 6.96
N ILE A 324 9.20 17.87 6.56
CA ILE A 324 9.21 17.42 5.16
C ILE A 324 7.76 17.33 4.70
N VAL A 325 7.45 17.90 3.55
CA VAL A 325 6.12 17.80 2.94
C VAL A 325 6.23 16.99 1.66
N GLN A 326 5.40 15.97 1.53
CA GLN A 326 5.21 15.24 0.27
C GLN A 326 3.82 15.50 -0.31
N CYS A 327 3.78 15.52 -1.63
CA CYS A 327 2.63 15.82 -2.47
C CYS A 327 2.95 15.32 -3.87
N HIS A 328 1.94 14.88 -4.62
CA HIS A 328 2.15 14.36 -5.97
C HIS A 328 2.44 15.47 -6.99
N ARG A 329 1.54 16.45 -7.13
CA ARG A 329 1.71 17.52 -8.12
C ARG A 329 2.76 18.55 -7.70
N PRO A 330 3.73 18.89 -8.57
CA PRO A 330 4.71 19.91 -8.25
C PRO A 330 4.05 21.30 -8.17
N TRP A 331 4.26 22.02 -7.07
CA TRP A 331 3.80 23.41 -6.92
C TRP A 331 4.70 24.44 -7.62
N LYS A 332 6.00 24.14 -7.74
CA LYS A 332 6.98 24.96 -8.44
C LYS A 332 7.90 24.06 -9.24
N GLY A 333 7.93 24.27 -10.56
CA GLY A 333 8.76 23.50 -11.48
C GLY A 333 7.99 22.33 -12.12
N SER A 334 7.31 22.62 -13.23
CA SER A 334 7.11 21.65 -14.30
C SER A 334 7.73 22.28 -15.55
N ILE A 335 8.65 21.55 -16.19
CA ILE A 335 9.13 21.92 -17.51
C ILE A 335 7.99 21.58 -18.47
N PRO A 336 7.50 22.52 -19.30
CA PRO A 336 6.55 22.17 -20.35
C PRO A 336 7.13 21.03 -21.18
N ILE A 337 6.32 20.00 -21.47
CA ILE A 337 6.76 18.81 -22.23
C ILE A 337 7.46 19.20 -23.55
N GLU A 338 7.12 20.37 -24.09
CA GLU A 338 7.68 20.99 -25.30
C GLU A 338 9.18 21.33 -25.21
N THR A 339 9.75 21.44 -24.00
CA THR A 339 11.15 21.83 -23.77
C THR A 339 12.10 20.67 -23.45
N VAL A 340 11.60 19.43 -23.38
CA VAL A 340 12.44 18.23 -23.10
C VAL A 340 12.86 17.50 -24.39
N PHE A 341 12.21 17.78 -25.52
CA PHE A 341 12.48 17.13 -26.81
C PHE A 341 12.85 18.10 -27.95
N SER A 342 13.21 19.35 -27.64
CA SER A 342 13.73 20.32 -28.62
C SER A 342 15.24 20.22 -28.80
#